data_AF-A0A9D8F7S9-F1
#
_entry.id   AF-A0A9D8F7S9-F1
#
_cell.length_a   1.000
_cell.length_b   1.000
_cell.length_c   1.000
_cell.angle_alpha   90.00
_cell.angle_beta   90.00
_cell.angle_gamma   90.00
#
_symmetry.space_group_name_H-M   'P 1'
#
loop_
_entity.id
_entity.type
_entity.pdbx_description
1 polymer ?
#
loop_
_entity_poly.entity_id
_entity_poly.type
_entity_poly.pdbx_seq_one_letter_code
_entity_poly.pdbx_strand_id
1 'polypeptide(L)'
;MNHELKTLEVAQIYESQGYFEEALEIYLFLDGLEQSTEVKAGLKRMGEKMKDKGQGSFPEENISRLYQEWLGLMILKFRLDNFKKQKQELCDGSPRYA
;
A
#
# COMPACT_ATOMS: atom_id res chain seq x y z
N MET A 1 0.31 12.97 19.99
CA MET A 1 1.10 13.60 18.92
C MET A 1 1.59 14.96 19.41
N ASN A 2 2.88 15.28 19.24
CA ASN A 2 3.38 16.63 19.51
C ASN A 2 2.59 17.62 18.65
N HIS A 3 2.08 18.69 19.27
CA HIS A 3 1.31 19.75 18.63
C HIS A 3 2.11 20.59 17.61
N GLU A 4 3.35 20.21 17.30
CA GLU A 4 4.33 21.12 16.69
C GLU A 4 4.13 21.40 15.19
N LEU A 5 3.44 20.55 14.42
CA LEU A 5 3.25 20.80 12.98
C LEU A 5 1.88 20.31 12.47
N LYS A 6 0.80 21.00 12.86
CA LYS A 6 -0.52 20.84 12.23
C LYS A 6 -0.73 21.93 11.18
N THR A 7 -0.17 21.74 9.99
CA THR A 7 -0.33 22.65 8.83
C THR A 7 -1.04 21.96 7.67
N LEU A 8 -1.51 22.74 6.69
CA LEU A 8 -2.21 22.23 5.52
C LEU A 8 -1.32 21.27 4.71
N GLU A 9 -0.04 21.60 4.55
CA GLU A 9 0.93 20.80 3.82
C GLU A 9 1.12 19.43 4.47
N VAL A 10 1.17 19.39 5.80
CA VAL A 10 1.28 18.13 6.54
C VAL A 10 0.03 17.28 6.31
N ALA A 11 -1.17 17.87 6.37
CA ALA A 11 -2.41 17.14 6.07
C ALA A 11 -2.40 16.54 4.65
N GLN A 12 -1.94 17.30 3.65
CA GLN A 12 -1.83 16.85 2.27
C GLN A 12 -0.81 15.71 2.11
N ILE A 13 0.30 15.75 2.83
CA ILE A 13 1.30 14.67 2.83
C ILE A 13 0.69 13.37 3.35
N TYR A 14 0.04 13.40 4.52
CA TYR A 14 -0.61 12.21 5.08
C TYR A 14 -1.73 11.69 4.17
N GLU A 15 -2.52 12.61 3.58
CA GLU A 15 -3.54 12.27 2.59
C GLU A 15 -2.92 11.53 1.38
N SER A 16 -1.82 12.03 0.83
CA SER A 16 -1.13 11.43 -0.32
C SER A 16 -0.54 10.05 -0.02
N GLN A 17 -0.16 9.81 1.24
CA GLN A 17 0.40 8.55 1.70
C GLN A 17 -0.69 7.53 2.06
N GLY A 18 -1.96 7.94 2.11
CA GLY A 18 -3.08 7.08 2.48
C GLY A 18 -3.33 6.98 3.98
N TYR A 19 -2.66 7.79 4.80
CA TYR A 19 -2.92 7.96 6.23
C TYR A 19 -4.11 8.89 6.44
N PHE A 20 -5.30 8.41 6.06
CA PHE A 20 -6.50 9.24 5.97
C PHE A 20 -7.04 9.65 7.35
N GLU A 21 -6.78 8.88 8.41
CA GLU A 21 -7.22 9.21 9.77
C GLU A 21 -6.42 10.38 10.33
N GLU A 22 -5.09 10.32 10.19
CA GLU A 22 -4.16 11.36 10.59
C GLU A 22 -4.36 12.64 9.77
N ALA A 23 -4.53 12.51 8.45
CA ALA A 23 -4.86 13.64 7.58
C ALA A 23 -6.17 14.31 8.01
N LEU A 24 -7.21 13.53 8.33
CA LEU A 24 -8.49 14.05 8.79
C LEU A 24 -8.36 14.79 10.12
N GLU A 25 -7.58 14.26 11.07
CA GLU A 25 -7.35 14.93 12.37
C GLU A 25 -6.72 16.32 12.18
N ILE A 26 -5.76 16.44 11.26
CA ILE A 26 -5.10 17.71 10.96
C ILE A 26 -6.07 18.67 10.25
N TYR A 27 -6.84 18.21 9.27
CA TYR A 27 -7.85 19.04 8.61
C TYR A 27 -8.93 19.55 9.58
N LEU A 28 -9.40 18.71 10.52
CA LEU A 28 -10.37 19.12 11.55
C LEU A 28 -9.79 20.17 12.50
N PHE A 29 -8.52 20.01 12.88
CA PHE A 29 -7.82 21.00 13.69
C PHE A 29 -7.69 22.34 12.95
N LEU A 30 -7.35 22.30 11.66
CA LEU A 30 -7.22 23.48 10.83
C LEU A 30 -8.55 24.20 10.59
N ASP A 31 -9.66 23.48 10.38
CA ASP A 31 -10.98 24.10 10.14
C ASP A 31 -11.48 24.92 11.35
N GLY A 32 -11.05 24.53 12.56
CA GLY A 32 -11.32 25.28 13.79
C GLY A 32 -10.49 26.56 13.96
N LEU A 33 -9.38 26.70 13.23
CA LEU A 33 -8.46 27.85 13.30
C LEU A 33 -8.60 28.76 12.07
N GLU A 34 -8.57 28.16 10.88
CA GLU A 34 -8.62 28.83 9.58
C GLU A 34 -9.64 28.11 8.69
N GLN A 35 -10.77 28.77 8.42
CA GLN A 35 -11.79 28.29 7.48
C GLN A 35 -11.36 28.51 6.02
N SER A 36 -10.21 27.95 5.64
CA SER A 36 -9.76 28.04 4.25
C SER A 36 -10.57 27.13 3.34
N THR A 37 -10.68 27.52 2.07
CA THR A 37 -11.34 26.73 1.03
C THR A 37 -10.67 25.37 0.85
N GLU A 38 -9.33 25.33 0.90
CA GLU A 38 -8.54 24.09 0.82
C GLU A 38 -8.85 23.13 1.97
N VAL A 39 -8.96 23.62 3.21
CA VAL A 39 -9.24 22.78 4.38
C VAL A 39 -10.62 22.13 4.26
N LYS A 40 -11.64 22.89 3.87
CA LYS A 40 -12.99 22.35 3.63
C LYS A 40 -13.03 21.34 2.50
N ALA A 41 -12.27 21.59 1.43
CA ALA A 41 -12.13 20.63 0.33
C ALA A 41 -11.45 19.33 0.80
N GLY A 42 -10.40 19.44 1.63
CA GLY A 42 -9.73 18.31 2.27
C GLY A 42 -10.68 17.48 3.14
N LEU A 43 -11.43 18.12 4.03
CA LEU A 43 -12.43 17.47 4.88
C LEU A 43 -13.47 16.70 4.05
N LYS A 44 -13.94 17.28 2.95
CA LYS A 44 -14.89 16.60 2.06
C LYS A 44 -14.28 15.34 1.44
N ARG A 45 -13.07 15.43 0.87
CA ARG A 45 -12.36 14.26 0.29
C ARG A 45 -12.15 13.17 1.32
N MET A 46 -11.72 13.53 2.53
CA MET A 46 -11.51 12.57 3.62
C MET A 46 -12.83 11.94 4.07
N GLY A 47 -13.91 12.70 4.15
CA GLY A 47 -15.24 12.16 4.47
C GLY A 47 -15.75 11.14 3.45
N GLU A 48 -15.42 11.29 2.16
CA GLU A 48 -15.72 10.29 1.12
C GLU A 48 -14.83 9.05 1.27
N LYS A 49 -13.51 9.24 1.44
CA LYS A 49 -12.54 8.15 1.63
C LYS A 49 -12.80 7.30 2.88
N MET A 50 -13.27 7.92 3.95
CA MET A 50 -13.60 7.23 5.22
C MET A 50 -14.90 6.42 5.12
N LYS A 51 -15.80 6.73 4.18
CA LYS A 51 -17.02 5.94 3.92
C LYS A 51 -16.71 4.69 3.10
N ASP A 52 -15.69 4.74 2.25
CA ASP A 52 -15.18 3.60 1.47
C ASP A 52 -14.30 2.63 2.27
N LYS A 53 -14.36 2.66 3.61
CA LYS A 53 -13.58 1.83 4.56
C LYS A 53 -13.80 0.30 4.48
N GLY A 54 -14.32 -0.20 3.36
CA GLY A 54 -14.42 -1.63 3.07
C GLY A 54 -13.10 -2.32 2.71
N GLN A 55 -12.01 -1.61 2.41
CA GLN A 55 -10.75 -2.28 2.02
C GLN A 55 -9.50 -1.40 2.24
N GLY A 56 -8.73 -1.71 3.30
CA GLY A 56 -7.31 -1.36 3.45
C GLY A 56 -7.02 0.06 3.96
N SER A 57 -7.31 0.35 5.22
CA SER A 57 -7.13 1.71 5.78
C SER A 57 -5.76 1.99 6.41
N PHE A 58 -4.76 1.12 6.24
CA PHE A 58 -3.40 1.42 6.70
C PHE A 58 -2.37 1.11 5.62
N PRO A 59 -1.55 2.09 5.21
CA PRO A 59 -0.46 1.90 4.25
C PRO A 59 0.46 0.73 4.62
N GLU A 60 0.70 0.54 5.92
CA GLU A 60 1.56 -0.54 6.45
C GLU A 60 0.97 -1.94 6.24
N GLU A 61 -0.34 -2.10 6.43
CA GLU A 61 -1.03 -3.37 6.18
C GLU A 61 -1.01 -3.71 4.68
N ASN A 62 -1.21 -2.69 3.84
CA ASN A 62 -1.17 -2.87 2.39
C ASN A 62 0.25 -3.23 1.91
N ILE A 63 1.28 -2.56 2.45
CA ILE A 63 2.68 -2.88 2.18
C ILE A 63 2.98 -4.32 2.62
N SER A 64 2.60 -4.70 3.84
CA SER A 64 2.81 -6.05 4.37
C SER A 64 2.15 -7.12 3.49
N ARG A 65 0.91 -6.89 3.06
CA ARG A 65 0.20 -7.77 2.11
C ARG A 65 0.94 -7.88 0.78
N LEU A 66 1.34 -6.75 0.19
CA LEU A 66 2.07 -6.71 -1.07
C LEU A 66 3.42 -7.45 -0.97
N TYR A 67 4.14 -7.31 0.15
CA TYR A 67 5.36 -8.06 0.41
C TYR A 67 5.11 -9.57 0.49
N GLN A 68 4.04 -10.00 1.17
CA GLN A 68 3.67 -11.42 1.25
C GLN A 68 3.32 -12.00 -0.13
N GLU A 69 2.52 -11.28 -0.93
CA GLU A 69 2.18 -11.66 -2.30
C GLU A 69 3.44 -11.77 -3.18
N TRP A 70 4.34 -10.78 -3.09
CA TRP A 70 5.59 -10.78 -3.83
C TRP A 70 6.50 -11.96 -3.45
N LEU A 71 6.64 -12.27 -2.16
CA LEU A 71 7.39 -13.45 -1.69
C LEU A 71 6.78 -14.75 -2.22
N GLY A 72 5.45 -14.87 -2.22
CA GLY A 72 4.75 -16.01 -2.80
C GLY A 72 5.07 -16.20 -4.29
N LEU A 73 5.05 -15.11 -5.06
CA LEU A 73 5.41 -15.13 -6.48
C LEU A 73 6.87 -15.53 -6.71
N MET A 74 7.80 -15.06 -5.88
CA MET A 74 9.22 -15.42 -5.96
C MET A 74 9.43 -16.93 -5.72
N ILE A 75 8.75 -17.51 -4.73
CA ILE A 75 8.79 -18.96 -4.47
C ILE A 75 8.22 -19.74 -5.66
N LEU A 76 7.09 -19.32 -6.22
CA LEU A 76 6.48 -19.97 -7.38
C LEU A 76 7.40 -19.93 -8.60
N LYS A 77 8.02 -18.77 -8.87
CA LYS A 77 9.00 -18.62 -9.94
C LYS A 77 10.18 -19.58 -9.75
N PHE A 78 10.75 -19.63 -8.55
CA PHE A 78 11.85 -20.54 -8.24
C PHE A 78 11.47 -22.02 -8.46
N ARG A 79 10.30 -22.44 -7.99
CA ARG A 79 9.78 -23.80 -8.20
C ARG A 79 9.61 -24.12 -9.68
N LEU A 80 9.05 -23.18 -10.46
CA LEU A 80 8.86 -23.32 -11.89
C LEU A 80 10.19 -23.47 -12.63
N ASP A 81 11.19 -22.66 -12.29
CA ASP A 81 12.50 -22.69 -12.92
C ASP A 81 13.23 -24.02 -12.60
N ASN A 82 13.12 -24.52 -11.37
CA ASN A 82 13.63 -25.86 -11.01
C ASN A 82 12.92 -26.98 -11.78
N PHE A 83 11.60 -26.91 -11.93
CA PHE A 83 10.85 -27.89 -12.70
C PHE A 83 11.28 -27.91 -14.17
N LYS A 84 11.49 -26.75 -14.79
CA LYS A 84 12.00 -26.65 -16.16
C LYS A 84 13.38 -27.30 -16.29
N LYS A 85 14.28 -27.06 -15.32
CA LYS A 85 15.62 -27.65 -15.30
C LYS A 85 15.57 -29.17 -15.22
N GLN A 86 14.80 -29.73 -14.28
CA GLN A 86 14.64 -31.18 -14.14
C GLN A 86 14.03 -31.83 -15.39
N LYS A 87 13.04 -31.18 -15.99
CA LYS A 87 12.43 -31.65 -17.24
C LYS A 87 13.47 -31.70 -18.36
N GLN A 88 14.32 -30.68 -18.47
CA GLN A 88 15.37 -30.63 -19.48
C GLN A 88 16.40 -31.74 -19.28
N GLU A 89 16.86 -31.96 -18.05
CA GLU A 89 17.79 -33.05 -17.71
C GLU A 89 17.20 -34.44 -18.03
N LEU A 90 15.89 -34.64 -17.82
CA LEU A 90 15.20 -35.89 -18.19
C LEU A 90 15.03 -36.06 -19.70
N CYS A 91 14.79 -34.98 -20.44
CA CYS A 91 14.67 -35.02 -21.89
C CYS A 91 16.03 -35.21 -22.58
N ASP A 92 17.10 -34.66 -22.03
CA ASP A 92 18.47 -34.77 -22.54
C ASP A 92 19.13 -36.11 -22.13
N GLY A 93 18.57 -36.81 -21.14
CA GLY A 93 19.06 -38.07 -20.57
C GLY A 93 18.47 -39.36 -21.17
N SER A 94 17.87 -39.34 -22.37
CA SER A 94 17.41 -40.57 -23.03
C SER A 94 18.60 -41.51 -23.34
N PRO A 95 18.52 -42.82 -23.06
CA PRO A 95 19.70 -43.68 -22.92
C PRO A 95 20.37 -43.96 -24.29
N ARG A 96 21.66 -43.65 -24.41
CA ARG A 96 22.53 -44.21 -25.46
C ARG A 96 22.96 -45.65 -25.14
N TYR A 97 22.02 -46.54 -24.88
CA TYR A 97 22.30 -47.98 -24.83
C TYR A 97 21.22 -48.71 -25.61
N ALA A 98 21.48 -48.79 -26.92
CA ALA A 98 21.06 -49.88 -27.80
C ALA A 98 22.14 -50.96 -27.77
#